data_AF-A0A1C6AK08-F1
#
_entry.id   AF-A0A1C6AK08-F1
#
_cell.length_a   1.000
_cell.length_b   1.000
_cell.length_c   1.000
_cell.angle_alpha   90.00
_cell.angle_beta   90.00
_cell.angle_gamma   90.00
#
_symmetry.space_group_name_H-M   'P 1'
#
loop_
_entity.id
_entity.type
_entity.pdbx_description
1 polymer ?
#
loop_
_entity_poly.entity_id
_entity_poly.type
_entity_poly.pdbx_seq_one_letter_code
_entity_poly.pdbx_strand_id
1 'polypeptide(L)'
;MALFESYERRIDKINAVLNSYGIASIEEAEKITKDAGLDVYNQVKKIQPICFENACWAYTVGAAIAIKKGCRRAADAAAAIGEGLQAFCIPGSVADQRKVGLGHGNLGKMLLEEETDCFCFLAGHESFAAAEGAIGIAEKANKVRKKPLRVILNGLGKDAAQIISRINGFTYVETEMNYYTGELKEVFRKSYSEGLRSKVNCYGANDVTEGVAIMWKEGVDVSITGNSTNPTRFQHPVAGTYKKECVEKGKKYFSVASGGGTGRTLHPDNMAAGPASYGFTDTLGRMHSDAQFAGSSSVPAHVEMMGLIGMGNNPMVGATVAVAVSVEEAANAGKF
;
A
#
# COMPACT_ATOMS: atom_id res chain seq x y z
N MET A 1 29.82 -1.70 -13.52
CA MET A 1 28.82 -0.68 -13.10
C MET A 1 28.16 -1.19 -11.83
N ALA A 2 27.80 -0.30 -10.91
CA ALA A 2 27.00 -0.69 -9.75
C ALA A 2 25.64 -1.26 -10.20
N LEU A 3 25.14 -2.30 -9.52
CA LEU A 3 23.89 -2.97 -9.86
C LEU A 3 22.64 -2.09 -9.64
N PHE A 4 22.73 -1.11 -8.72
CA PHE A 4 21.62 -0.24 -8.34
C PHE A 4 22.09 1.04 -7.64
N GLU A 5 21.17 1.97 -7.40
CA GLU A 5 21.43 3.30 -6.85
C GLU A 5 21.84 3.26 -5.37
N SER A 6 22.85 4.06 -5.00
CA SER A 6 23.41 4.08 -3.64
C SER A 6 23.98 2.73 -3.17
N TYR A 7 24.51 1.91 -4.08
CA TYR A 7 25.03 0.55 -3.82
C TYR A 7 25.90 0.45 -2.55
N GLU A 8 26.94 1.28 -2.45
CA GLU A 8 27.90 1.27 -1.32
C GLU A 8 27.22 1.53 0.04
N ARG A 9 26.09 2.24 0.06
CA ARG A 9 25.35 2.55 1.29
C ARG A 9 24.42 1.43 1.73
N ARG A 10 24.18 0.43 0.87
CA ARG A 10 23.16 -0.62 1.08
C ARG A 10 23.76 -2.02 1.15
N ILE A 11 24.83 -2.29 0.40
CA ILE A 11 25.32 -3.64 0.12
C ILE A 11 25.67 -4.44 1.39
N ASP A 12 26.32 -3.82 2.38
CA ASP A 12 26.71 -4.53 3.62
C ASP A 12 25.49 -5.06 4.37
N LYS A 13 24.43 -4.26 4.45
CA LYS A 13 23.17 -4.63 5.08
C LYS A 13 22.45 -5.72 4.27
N ILE A 14 22.45 -5.61 2.94
CA ILE A 14 21.83 -6.62 2.05
C ILE A 14 22.55 -7.96 2.23
N ASN A 15 23.88 -7.98 2.15
CA ASN A 15 24.68 -9.19 2.31
C ASN A 15 24.50 -9.81 3.71
N ALA A 16 24.46 -9.00 4.76
CA ALA A 16 24.20 -9.50 6.11
C ALA A 16 22.85 -10.22 6.22
N VAL A 17 21.79 -9.66 5.62
CA VAL A 17 20.46 -10.29 5.59
C VAL A 17 20.46 -11.56 4.75
N LEU A 18 21.01 -11.52 3.52
CA LEU A 18 21.10 -12.70 2.65
C LEU A 18 21.86 -13.86 3.32
N ASN A 19 22.99 -13.57 3.94
CA ASN A 19 23.80 -14.57 4.65
C ASN A 19 23.05 -15.21 5.82
N SER A 20 22.19 -14.45 6.52
CA SER A 20 21.35 -15.00 7.59
C SER A 20 20.34 -16.06 7.10
N TYR A 21 20.02 -16.03 5.80
CA TYR A 21 19.18 -17.01 5.11
C TYR A 21 19.99 -18.07 4.34
N GLY A 22 21.32 -18.04 4.41
CA GLY A 22 22.18 -18.95 3.64
C GLY A 22 22.07 -18.70 2.13
N ILE A 23 22.00 -17.43 1.75
CA ILE A 23 22.12 -16.94 0.36
C ILE A 23 23.39 -16.08 0.32
N ALA A 24 24.36 -16.43 -0.52
CA ALA A 24 25.69 -15.84 -0.52
C ALA A 24 25.75 -14.46 -1.21
N SER A 25 24.86 -14.20 -2.17
CA SER A 25 24.86 -12.93 -2.91
C SER A 25 23.52 -12.61 -3.58
N ILE A 26 23.41 -11.40 -4.14
CA ILE A 26 22.24 -10.95 -4.91
C ILE A 26 22.08 -11.79 -6.19
N GLU A 27 23.19 -12.21 -6.81
CA GLU A 27 23.19 -13.09 -7.96
C GLU A 27 22.68 -14.50 -7.61
N GLU A 28 23.01 -15.02 -6.42
CA GLU A 28 22.42 -16.26 -5.94
C GLU A 28 20.92 -16.09 -5.68
N ALA A 29 20.49 -14.96 -5.10
CA ALA A 29 19.08 -14.65 -4.94
C ALA A 29 18.33 -14.64 -6.28
N GLU A 30 18.91 -14.04 -7.32
CA GLU A 30 18.36 -14.07 -8.67
C GLU A 30 18.26 -15.50 -9.20
N LYS A 31 19.33 -16.29 -9.05
CA LYS A 31 19.36 -17.69 -9.47
C LYS A 31 18.25 -18.51 -8.78
N ILE A 32 18.07 -18.35 -7.46
CA ILE A 32 16.99 -19.02 -6.71
C ILE A 32 15.62 -18.70 -7.31
N THR A 33 15.36 -17.42 -7.61
CA THR A 33 14.07 -17.03 -8.20
C THR A 33 13.88 -17.57 -9.62
N LYS A 34 14.92 -17.55 -10.46
CA LYS A 34 14.89 -18.08 -11.83
C LYS A 34 14.74 -19.61 -11.85
N ASP A 35 15.44 -20.32 -10.96
CA ASP A 35 15.33 -21.78 -10.81
C ASP A 35 13.89 -22.17 -10.39
N ALA A 36 13.21 -21.31 -9.62
CA ALA A 36 11.79 -21.44 -9.30
C ALA A 36 10.82 -21.02 -10.44
N GLY A 37 11.35 -20.57 -11.59
CA GLY A 37 10.58 -20.12 -12.75
C GLY A 37 10.03 -18.70 -12.64
N LEU A 38 10.56 -17.87 -11.74
CA LEU A 38 10.12 -16.51 -11.50
C LEU A 38 11.03 -15.49 -12.18
N ASP A 39 10.43 -14.58 -12.96
CA ASP A 39 11.09 -13.39 -13.50
C ASP A 39 10.65 -12.16 -12.69
N VAL A 40 11.12 -12.09 -11.44
CA VAL A 40 10.72 -11.07 -10.46
C VAL A 40 11.12 -9.68 -10.94
N TYR A 41 12.32 -9.55 -11.53
CA TYR A 41 12.84 -8.29 -12.05
C TYR A 41 11.88 -7.66 -13.08
N ASN A 42 11.51 -8.40 -14.13
CA ASN A 42 10.60 -7.87 -15.15
C ASN A 42 9.17 -7.74 -14.65
N GLN A 43 8.74 -8.57 -13.69
CA GLN A 43 7.45 -8.43 -13.04
C GLN A 43 7.33 -7.06 -12.34
N VAL A 44 8.36 -6.63 -11.61
CA VAL A 44 8.39 -5.33 -10.93
C VAL A 44 8.41 -4.18 -11.94
N LYS A 45 9.24 -4.25 -12.99
CA LYS A 45 9.27 -3.23 -14.06
C LYS A 45 7.92 -3.10 -14.78
N LYS A 46 7.17 -4.18 -14.98
CA LYS A 46 5.81 -4.11 -15.59
C LYS A 46 4.82 -3.35 -14.73
N ILE A 47 4.94 -3.43 -13.40
CA ILE A 47 4.04 -2.73 -12.47
C ILE A 47 4.34 -1.24 -12.42
N GLN A 48 5.62 -0.85 -12.39
CA GLN A 48 6.03 0.54 -12.51
C GLN A 48 7.28 0.65 -13.41
N PRO A 49 7.13 0.98 -14.71
CA PRO A 49 8.26 1.02 -15.65
C PRO A 49 9.37 1.97 -15.25
N ILE A 50 9.02 3.04 -14.54
CA ILE A 50 9.95 4.09 -14.07
C ILE A 50 10.59 3.78 -12.70
N CYS A 51 10.38 2.59 -12.13
CA CYS A 51 11.01 2.21 -10.86
C CYS A 51 12.52 2.05 -11.01
N PHE A 52 13.23 2.31 -9.91
CA PHE A 52 14.68 2.25 -9.83
C PHE A 52 15.16 0.80 -9.81
N GLU A 53 16.44 0.60 -10.10
CA GLU A 53 17.05 -0.73 -10.07
C GLU A 53 17.00 -1.34 -8.66
N ASN A 54 17.14 -0.49 -7.64
CA ASN A 54 16.89 -0.84 -6.23
C ASN A 54 15.60 -1.63 -6.03
N ALA A 55 14.49 -1.23 -6.65
CA ALA A 55 13.21 -1.89 -6.47
C ALA A 55 13.24 -3.31 -7.03
N CYS A 56 13.74 -3.48 -8.24
CA CYS A 56 13.78 -4.76 -8.92
C CYS A 56 14.62 -5.77 -8.12
N TRP A 57 15.80 -5.36 -7.66
CA TRP A 57 16.67 -6.21 -6.85
C TRP A 57 16.12 -6.47 -5.44
N ALA A 58 15.48 -5.50 -4.80
CA ALA A 58 14.87 -5.69 -3.49
C ALA A 58 13.77 -6.76 -3.49
N TYR A 59 12.91 -6.75 -4.51
CA TYR A 59 11.89 -7.79 -4.68
C TYR A 59 12.49 -9.14 -5.05
N THR A 60 13.53 -9.18 -5.89
CA THR A 60 14.26 -10.44 -6.20
C THR A 60 14.84 -11.05 -4.93
N VAL A 61 15.52 -10.25 -4.09
CA VAL A 61 16.04 -10.68 -2.79
C VAL A 61 14.91 -11.14 -1.87
N GLY A 62 13.81 -10.38 -1.78
CA GLY A 62 12.66 -10.75 -0.97
C GLY A 62 12.00 -12.07 -1.40
N ALA A 63 11.86 -12.32 -2.70
CA ALA A 63 11.33 -13.56 -3.24
C ALA A 63 12.27 -14.75 -3.00
N ALA A 64 13.58 -14.55 -3.14
CA ALA A 64 14.58 -15.58 -2.82
C ALA A 64 14.54 -15.97 -1.34
N ILE A 65 14.40 -14.99 -0.43
CA ILE A 65 14.21 -15.24 1.01
C ILE A 65 12.93 -16.05 1.24
N ALA A 66 11.82 -15.68 0.59
CA ALA A 66 10.56 -16.42 0.71
C ALA A 66 10.70 -17.90 0.27
N ILE A 67 11.36 -18.14 -0.86
CA ILE A 67 11.63 -19.49 -1.38
C ILE A 67 12.51 -20.27 -0.39
N LYS A 68 13.59 -19.66 0.10
CA LYS A 68 14.53 -20.29 1.03
C LYS A 68 13.88 -20.64 2.38
N LYS A 69 12.93 -19.82 2.84
CA LYS A 69 12.10 -20.10 4.03
C LYS A 69 11.03 -21.17 3.80
N GLY A 70 10.83 -21.62 2.56
CA GLY A 70 9.80 -22.58 2.20
C GLY A 70 8.39 -22.01 2.29
N CYS A 71 8.21 -20.70 2.07
CA CYS A 71 6.90 -20.05 2.09
C CYS A 71 6.00 -20.64 0.99
N ARG A 72 4.95 -21.37 1.38
CA ARG A 72 3.97 -21.97 0.45
C ARG A 72 2.74 -21.10 0.24
N ARG A 73 2.45 -20.18 1.16
CA ARG A 73 1.31 -19.27 1.11
C ARG A 73 1.78 -17.87 0.73
N ALA A 74 1.03 -17.18 -0.12
CA ALA A 74 1.36 -15.82 -0.56
C ALA A 74 1.43 -14.86 0.64
N ALA A 75 0.58 -15.02 1.65
CA ALA A 75 0.63 -14.22 2.88
C ALA A 75 2.00 -14.31 3.59
N ASP A 76 2.58 -15.52 3.67
CA ASP A 76 3.89 -15.74 4.29
C ASP A 76 5.04 -15.28 3.37
N ALA A 77 4.87 -15.43 2.05
CA ALA A 77 5.80 -14.89 1.07
C ALA A 77 5.84 -13.36 1.10
N ALA A 78 4.71 -12.68 1.26
CA ALA A 78 4.63 -11.21 1.36
C ALA A 78 5.39 -10.68 2.59
N ALA A 79 5.28 -11.36 3.73
CA ALA A 79 6.05 -11.01 4.92
C ALA A 79 7.57 -11.16 4.68
N ALA A 80 8.00 -12.25 4.05
CA ALA A 80 9.41 -12.48 3.69
C ALA A 80 9.92 -11.46 2.66
N ILE A 81 9.10 -11.08 1.68
CA ILE A 81 9.41 -10.01 0.72
C ILE A 81 9.69 -8.70 1.47
N GLY A 82 8.91 -8.38 2.50
CA GLY A 82 9.14 -7.22 3.35
C GLY A 82 10.53 -7.18 3.98
N GLU A 83 11.12 -8.33 4.30
CA GLU A 83 12.49 -8.42 4.81
C GLU A 83 13.52 -8.03 3.75
N GLY A 84 13.32 -8.47 2.51
CA GLY A 84 14.13 -8.05 1.36
C GLY A 84 14.03 -6.54 1.13
N LEU A 85 12.81 -5.99 1.15
CA LEU A 85 12.59 -4.54 1.04
C LEU A 85 13.31 -3.78 2.18
N GLN A 86 13.26 -4.31 3.40
CA GLN A 86 13.89 -3.69 4.56
C GLN A 86 15.42 -3.75 4.50
N ALA A 87 15.98 -4.82 3.94
CA ALA A 87 17.42 -4.98 3.72
C ALA A 87 17.96 -3.85 2.84
N PHE A 88 17.17 -3.41 1.86
CA PHE A 88 17.56 -2.32 0.98
C PHE A 88 17.49 -0.96 1.66
N CYS A 89 16.71 -0.72 2.74
CA CYS A 89 16.65 0.61 3.36
C CYS A 89 18.04 1.12 3.78
N ILE A 90 18.38 2.36 3.38
CA ILE A 90 19.65 3.02 3.73
C ILE A 90 19.75 3.15 5.26
N PRO A 91 20.83 2.67 5.90
CA PRO A 91 21.01 2.78 7.34
C PRO A 91 20.82 4.20 7.87
N GLY A 92 20.02 4.37 8.93
CA GLY A 92 19.76 5.66 9.56
C GLY A 92 18.79 6.58 8.80
N SER A 93 18.34 6.19 7.60
CA SER A 93 17.28 6.91 6.90
C SER A 93 15.93 6.78 7.59
N VAL A 94 14.98 7.63 7.21
CA VAL A 94 13.60 7.54 7.68
C VAL A 94 12.99 6.17 7.34
N ALA A 95 13.26 5.64 6.15
CA ALA A 95 12.79 4.32 5.74
C ALA A 95 13.33 3.18 6.63
N ASP A 96 14.59 3.29 7.05
CA ASP A 96 15.22 2.29 7.92
C ASP A 96 14.74 2.38 9.37
N GLN A 97 14.62 3.59 9.92
CA GLN A 97 14.13 3.82 11.28
C GLN A 97 12.68 3.37 11.45
N ARG A 98 11.82 3.68 10.48
CA ARG A 98 10.38 3.34 10.51
C ARG A 98 10.07 1.92 10.05
N LYS A 99 11.08 1.13 9.71
CA LYS A 99 10.92 -0.24 9.21
C LYS A 99 9.95 -0.34 8.03
N VAL A 100 10.09 0.58 7.07
CA VAL A 100 9.13 0.75 5.97
C VAL A 100 9.04 -0.49 5.08
N GLY A 101 10.15 -1.19 4.84
CA GLY A 101 10.13 -2.44 4.07
C GLY A 101 9.30 -3.53 4.73
N LEU A 102 9.46 -3.72 6.05
CA LEU A 102 8.64 -4.65 6.84
C LEU A 102 7.16 -4.22 6.84
N GLY A 103 6.90 -2.92 6.92
CA GLY A 103 5.54 -2.36 6.82
C GLY A 103 4.85 -2.72 5.52
N HIS A 104 5.54 -2.63 4.38
CA HIS A 104 5.02 -3.04 3.07
C HIS A 104 4.75 -4.55 3.01
N GLY A 105 5.67 -5.37 3.52
CA GLY A 105 5.46 -6.83 3.60
C GLY A 105 4.25 -7.21 4.46
N ASN A 106 4.09 -6.56 5.61
CA ASN A 106 2.95 -6.78 6.52
C ASN A 106 1.62 -6.35 5.89
N LEU A 107 1.59 -5.22 5.19
CA LEU A 107 0.40 -4.82 4.43
C LEU A 107 0.07 -5.87 3.36
N GLY A 108 1.05 -6.27 2.55
CA GLY A 108 0.87 -7.32 1.54
C GLY A 108 0.33 -8.62 2.15
N LYS A 109 0.90 -9.05 3.28
CA LYS A 109 0.42 -10.20 4.06
C LYS A 109 -1.06 -10.05 4.41
N MET A 110 -1.45 -8.93 5.04
CA MET A 110 -2.84 -8.73 5.46
C MET A 110 -3.82 -8.77 4.28
N LEU A 111 -3.46 -8.21 3.12
CA LEU A 111 -4.31 -8.25 1.93
C LEU A 111 -4.48 -9.66 1.34
N LEU A 112 -3.58 -10.59 1.69
CA LEU A 112 -3.60 -11.99 1.23
C LEU A 112 -4.22 -12.94 2.27
N GLU A 113 -4.35 -12.53 3.53
CA GLU A 113 -4.98 -13.31 4.61
C GLU A 113 -6.50 -13.35 4.50
N GLU A 114 -7.12 -14.51 4.69
CA GLU A 114 -8.57 -14.71 4.54
C GLU A 114 -9.39 -13.91 5.56
N GLU A 115 -8.78 -13.53 6.70
CA GLU A 115 -9.40 -12.74 7.76
C GLU A 115 -9.63 -11.27 7.35
N THR A 116 -8.95 -10.79 6.30
CA THR A 116 -9.17 -9.44 5.76
C THR A 116 -10.27 -9.49 4.71
N ASP A 117 -11.41 -8.87 5.00
CA ASP A 117 -12.56 -8.84 4.09
C ASP A 117 -12.59 -7.59 3.21
N CYS A 118 -12.22 -6.44 3.78
CA CYS A 118 -12.35 -5.15 3.12
C CYS A 118 -11.09 -4.29 3.23
N PHE A 119 -10.57 -3.90 2.07
CA PHE A 119 -9.48 -2.95 1.91
C PHE A 119 -9.99 -1.60 1.40
N CYS A 120 -9.69 -0.52 2.12
CA CYS A 120 -10.11 0.83 1.75
C CYS A 120 -8.92 1.70 1.31
N PHE A 121 -9.05 2.31 0.14
CA PHE A 121 -8.25 3.48 -0.23
C PHE A 121 -8.93 4.73 0.30
N LEU A 122 -8.35 5.33 1.35
CA LEU A 122 -8.71 6.68 1.77
C LEU A 122 -8.01 7.65 0.82
N ALA A 123 -8.70 8.00 -0.26
CA ALA A 123 -8.16 8.70 -1.43
C ALA A 123 -8.42 10.20 -1.37
N GLY A 124 -7.53 10.99 -1.99
CA GLY A 124 -7.73 12.43 -2.18
C GLY A 124 -8.47 12.74 -3.46
N HIS A 125 -9.00 13.96 -3.56
CA HIS A 125 -9.77 14.42 -4.71
C HIS A 125 -8.97 14.39 -6.04
N GLU A 126 -7.64 14.30 -5.96
CA GLU A 126 -6.73 14.20 -7.11
C GLU A 126 -6.21 12.76 -7.36
N SER A 127 -6.62 11.78 -6.55
CA SER A 127 -6.02 10.44 -6.50
C SER A 127 -6.56 9.48 -7.56
N PHE A 128 -6.55 9.87 -8.83
CA PHE A 128 -6.88 8.98 -9.95
C PHE A 128 -5.99 7.71 -9.99
N ALA A 129 -4.71 7.84 -9.60
CA ALA A 129 -3.77 6.73 -9.54
C ALA A 129 -4.08 5.69 -8.44
N ALA A 130 -4.89 6.03 -7.44
CA ALA A 130 -5.31 5.06 -6.42
C ALA A 130 -6.26 4.00 -7.02
N ALA A 131 -7.02 4.36 -8.06
CA ALA A 131 -7.96 3.48 -8.73
C ALA A 131 -7.28 2.32 -9.47
N GLU A 132 -6.20 2.57 -10.21
CA GLU A 132 -5.47 1.50 -10.92
C GLU A 132 -4.79 0.53 -9.95
N GLY A 133 -4.21 1.06 -8.86
CA GLY A 133 -3.63 0.23 -7.80
C GLY A 133 -4.68 -0.67 -7.13
N ALA A 134 -5.87 -0.15 -6.86
CA ALA A 134 -6.99 -0.88 -6.27
C ALA A 134 -7.40 -2.11 -7.08
N ILE A 135 -7.53 -1.94 -8.40
CA ILE A 135 -7.91 -3.03 -9.32
C ILE A 135 -6.82 -4.10 -9.36
N GLY A 136 -5.56 -3.69 -9.56
CA GLY A 136 -4.44 -4.62 -9.67
C GLY A 136 -4.26 -5.47 -8.42
N ILE A 137 -4.37 -4.85 -7.24
CA ILE A 137 -4.27 -5.55 -5.95
C ILE A 137 -5.41 -6.57 -5.81
N ALA A 138 -6.66 -6.16 -6.05
CA ALA A 138 -7.80 -7.06 -5.95
C ALA A 138 -7.68 -8.25 -6.90
N GLU A 139 -7.32 -7.99 -8.16
CA GLU A 139 -7.17 -9.04 -9.18
C GLU A 139 -6.10 -10.05 -8.80
N LYS A 140 -4.93 -9.59 -8.33
CA LYS A 140 -3.83 -10.50 -7.97
C LYS A 140 -4.11 -11.23 -6.66
N ALA A 141 -4.54 -10.53 -5.61
CA ALA A 141 -4.85 -11.16 -4.32
C ALA A 141 -5.93 -12.24 -4.47
N ASN A 142 -6.95 -11.99 -5.29
CA ASN A 142 -8.07 -12.92 -5.47
C ASN A 142 -7.75 -14.17 -6.30
N LYS A 143 -6.53 -14.30 -6.85
CA LYS A 143 -6.07 -15.55 -7.47
C LYS A 143 -5.85 -16.67 -6.46
N VAL A 144 -5.41 -16.32 -5.25
CA VAL A 144 -5.01 -17.29 -4.20
C VAL A 144 -5.99 -17.32 -3.04
N ARG A 145 -6.85 -16.28 -2.93
CA ARG A 145 -7.87 -16.21 -1.89
C ARG A 145 -9.12 -17.02 -2.23
N LYS A 146 -9.71 -17.65 -1.21
CA LYS A 146 -11.02 -18.30 -1.28
C LYS A 146 -12.14 -17.28 -1.23
N LYS A 147 -12.05 -16.30 -0.32
CA LYS A 147 -12.98 -15.17 -0.24
C LYS A 147 -12.37 -13.96 -0.96
N PRO A 148 -13.01 -13.47 -2.04
CA PRO A 148 -12.51 -12.30 -2.75
C PRO A 148 -12.41 -11.08 -1.83
N LEU A 149 -11.23 -10.48 -1.78
CA LEU A 149 -10.97 -9.21 -1.13
C LEU A 149 -11.85 -8.14 -1.76
N ARG A 150 -12.66 -7.45 -0.93
CA ARG A 150 -13.44 -6.29 -1.36
C ARG A 150 -12.57 -5.05 -1.28
N VAL A 151 -12.60 -4.23 -2.32
CA VAL A 151 -11.87 -2.96 -2.35
C VAL A 151 -12.84 -1.81 -2.49
N ILE A 152 -12.66 -0.79 -1.65
CA ILE A 152 -13.47 0.43 -1.69
C ILE A 152 -12.59 1.68 -1.73
N LEU A 153 -13.17 2.77 -2.21
CA LEU A 153 -12.61 4.12 -2.08
C LEU A 153 -13.51 4.95 -1.16
N ASN A 154 -12.88 5.76 -0.31
CA ASN A 154 -13.52 6.72 0.59
C ASN A 154 -12.60 7.95 0.78
N GLY A 155 -13.03 8.99 1.48
CA GLY A 155 -12.24 10.21 1.73
C GLY A 155 -12.29 11.26 0.60
N LEU A 156 -13.20 11.07 -0.35
CA LEU A 156 -13.49 11.95 -1.48
C LEU A 156 -14.76 12.76 -1.20
N GLY A 157 -14.90 13.95 -1.79
CA GLY A 157 -16.21 14.61 -1.89
C GLY A 157 -17.10 13.88 -2.90
N LYS A 158 -18.42 14.05 -2.79
CA LYS A 158 -19.42 13.33 -3.61
C LYS A 158 -19.21 13.52 -5.12
N ASP A 159 -18.98 14.75 -5.56
CA ASP A 159 -18.69 15.05 -6.98
C ASP A 159 -17.42 14.36 -7.47
N ALA A 160 -16.34 14.43 -6.67
CA ALA A 160 -15.07 13.80 -7.02
C ALA A 160 -15.20 12.27 -7.08
N ALA A 161 -15.91 11.66 -6.13
CA ALA A 161 -16.19 10.23 -6.11
C ALA A 161 -16.97 9.80 -7.36
N GLN A 162 -17.98 10.57 -7.79
CA GLN A 162 -18.74 10.27 -9.00
C GLN A 162 -17.86 10.34 -10.26
N ILE A 163 -17.05 11.40 -10.40
CA ILE A 163 -16.14 11.58 -11.54
C ILE A 163 -15.10 10.47 -11.60
N ILE A 164 -14.44 10.17 -10.47
CA ILE A 164 -13.45 9.08 -10.38
C ILE A 164 -14.09 7.74 -10.72
N SER A 165 -15.32 7.49 -10.23
CA SER A 165 -16.04 6.26 -10.54
C SER A 165 -16.31 6.12 -12.03
N ARG A 166 -16.79 7.20 -12.67
CA ARG A 166 -17.08 7.22 -14.09
C ARG A 166 -15.84 6.97 -14.94
N ILE A 167 -14.73 7.63 -14.63
CA ILE A 167 -13.48 7.51 -15.40
C ILE A 167 -12.89 6.09 -15.27
N ASN A 168 -12.97 5.49 -14.08
CA ASN A 168 -12.34 4.19 -13.82
C ASN A 168 -13.26 2.98 -14.04
N GLY A 169 -14.56 3.21 -14.24
CA GLY A 169 -15.56 2.15 -14.36
C GLY A 169 -15.99 1.54 -13.01
N PHE A 170 -15.87 2.28 -11.91
CA PHE A 170 -16.26 1.80 -10.58
C PHE A 170 -17.77 1.93 -10.34
N THR A 171 -18.23 1.37 -9.23
CA THR A 171 -19.58 1.63 -8.73
C THR A 171 -19.55 2.84 -7.81
N TYR A 172 -20.16 3.94 -8.24
CA TYR A 172 -20.39 5.10 -7.37
C TYR A 172 -21.50 4.79 -6.38
N VAL A 173 -21.25 5.07 -5.10
CA VAL A 173 -22.22 4.92 -4.03
C VAL A 173 -22.32 6.25 -3.28
N GLU A 174 -23.49 6.86 -3.34
CA GLU A 174 -23.79 8.09 -2.63
C GLU A 174 -24.53 7.77 -1.33
N THR A 175 -24.08 8.40 -0.26
CA THR A 175 -24.67 8.26 1.06
C THR A 175 -25.25 9.57 1.57
N GLU A 176 -26.06 9.47 2.61
CA GLU A 176 -26.56 10.60 3.39
C GLU A 176 -26.43 10.23 4.87
N MET A 177 -25.77 11.10 5.63
CA MET A 177 -25.59 10.94 7.07
C MET A 177 -26.73 11.65 7.81
N ASN A 178 -27.48 10.91 8.62
CA ASN A 178 -28.43 11.49 9.56
C ASN A 178 -27.68 11.87 10.85
N TYR A 179 -27.36 13.15 11.00
CA TYR A 179 -26.62 13.65 12.18
C TYR A 179 -27.39 13.58 13.50
N TYR A 180 -28.73 13.47 13.45
CA TYR A 180 -29.53 13.31 14.67
C TYR A 180 -29.49 11.87 15.19
N THR A 181 -29.49 10.88 14.30
CA THR A 181 -29.56 9.45 14.69
C THR A 181 -28.22 8.73 14.61
N GLY A 182 -27.24 9.27 13.88
CA GLY A 182 -25.98 8.59 13.58
C GLY A 182 -26.07 7.58 12.43
N GLU A 183 -27.22 7.49 11.74
CA GLU A 183 -27.46 6.49 10.69
C GLU A 183 -26.97 6.95 9.32
N LEU A 184 -26.27 6.07 8.61
CA LEU A 184 -25.82 6.29 7.24
C LEU A 184 -26.76 5.58 6.26
N LYS A 185 -27.40 6.35 5.39
CA LYS A 185 -28.29 5.82 4.35
C LYS A 185 -27.60 5.84 2.99
N GLU A 186 -27.81 4.80 2.19
CA GLU A 186 -27.48 4.83 0.76
C GLU A 186 -28.62 5.51 -0.01
N VAL A 187 -28.32 6.58 -0.74
CA VAL A 187 -29.32 7.34 -1.50
C VAL A 187 -29.20 7.12 -3.00
N PHE A 188 -28.03 6.71 -3.49
CA PHE A 188 -27.82 6.42 -4.90
C PHE A 188 -26.70 5.39 -5.12
N ARG A 189 -26.87 4.54 -6.14
CA ARG A 189 -25.85 3.58 -6.60
C ARG A 189 -25.85 3.50 -8.12
N LYS A 190 -24.67 3.60 -8.73
CA LYS A 190 -24.51 3.41 -10.17
C LYS A 190 -23.18 2.76 -10.50
N SER A 191 -23.24 1.62 -11.19
CA SER A 191 -22.09 1.03 -11.85
C SER A 191 -21.80 1.73 -13.18
N TYR A 192 -20.55 2.11 -13.42
CA TYR A 192 -20.12 2.72 -14.69
C TYR A 192 -19.44 1.72 -15.65
N SER A 193 -19.24 0.46 -15.25
CA SER A 193 -18.77 -0.60 -16.13
C SER A 193 -19.36 -1.97 -15.77
N GLU A 194 -18.94 -3.00 -16.49
CA GLU A 194 -19.14 -4.41 -16.12
C GLU A 194 -17.79 -5.02 -15.65
N GLY A 195 -17.83 -6.21 -15.05
CA GLY A 195 -16.63 -6.97 -14.68
C GLY A 195 -16.02 -6.62 -13.32
N LEU A 196 -14.68 -6.68 -13.21
CA LEU A 196 -13.98 -6.49 -11.93
C LEU A 196 -14.01 -5.04 -11.44
N ARG A 197 -13.96 -4.06 -12.35
CA ARG A 197 -13.94 -2.63 -12.01
C ARG A 197 -15.21 -2.21 -11.28
N SER A 198 -16.37 -2.70 -11.71
CA SER A 198 -17.65 -2.41 -11.06
C SER A 198 -17.79 -3.00 -9.66
N LYS A 199 -16.93 -3.95 -9.26
CA LYS A 199 -16.90 -4.49 -7.89
C LYS A 199 -16.27 -3.53 -6.87
N VAL A 200 -15.58 -2.50 -7.34
CA VAL A 200 -15.00 -1.47 -6.48
C VAL A 200 -16.08 -0.44 -6.16
N ASN A 201 -16.47 -0.33 -4.90
CA ASN A 201 -17.37 0.72 -4.43
C ASN A 201 -16.56 2.00 -4.19
N CYS A 202 -16.99 3.11 -4.78
CA CYS A 202 -16.37 4.41 -4.58
C CYS A 202 -17.37 5.34 -3.90
N TYR A 203 -17.07 5.67 -2.65
CA TYR A 203 -17.88 6.52 -1.80
C TYR A 203 -17.37 7.96 -1.81
N GLY A 204 -18.30 8.90 -1.79
CA GLY A 204 -18.03 10.29 -1.45
C GLY A 204 -18.70 10.67 -0.12
N ALA A 205 -17.99 11.43 0.71
CA ALA A 205 -18.44 11.90 2.01
C ALA A 205 -18.37 13.44 2.07
N ASN A 206 -19.35 14.05 2.73
CA ASN A 206 -19.38 15.50 2.96
C ASN A 206 -18.51 15.91 4.16
N ASP A 207 -18.28 15.00 5.10
CA ASP A 207 -17.43 15.23 6.26
C ASP A 207 -16.78 13.95 6.81
N VAL A 208 -16.03 14.10 7.91
CA VAL A 208 -15.35 13.00 8.60
C VAL A 208 -16.35 12.01 9.20
N THR A 209 -17.48 12.47 9.72
CA THR A 209 -18.49 11.64 10.37
C THR A 209 -19.12 10.68 9.36
N GLU A 210 -19.55 11.18 8.21
CA GLU A 210 -20.05 10.37 7.10
C GLU A 210 -18.97 9.41 6.61
N GLY A 211 -17.73 9.88 6.48
CA GLY A 211 -16.58 9.06 6.10
C GLY A 211 -16.34 7.88 7.04
N VAL A 212 -16.39 8.10 8.36
CA VAL A 212 -16.24 7.05 9.38
C VAL A 212 -17.43 6.08 9.36
N ALA A 213 -18.64 6.58 9.18
CA ALA A 213 -19.83 5.74 9.06
C ALA A 213 -19.74 4.81 7.84
N ILE A 214 -19.18 5.28 6.72
CA ILE A 214 -18.91 4.44 5.54
C ILE A 214 -17.92 3.32 5.89
N MET A 215 -16.85 3.62 6.63
CA MET A 215 -15.87 2.62 7.07
C MET A 215 -16.53 1.51 7.92
N TRP A 216 -17.47 1.88 8.80
CA TRP A 216 -18.26 0.92 9.57
C TRP A 216 -19.25 0.13 8.71
N LYS A 217 -19.99 0.79 7.81
CA LYS A 217 -20.93 0.14 6.89
C LYS A 217 -20.24 -0.95 6.07
N GLU A 218 -19.05 -0.65 5.57
CA GLU A 218 -18.27 -1.58 4.75
C GLU A 218 -17.43 -2.57 5.56
N GLY A 219 -17.34 -2.38 6.89
CA GLY A 219 -16.60 -3.25 7.79
C GLY A 219 -15.09 -3.26 7.52
N VAL A 220 -14.51 -2.12 7.16
CA VAL A 220 -13.11 -2.00 6.70
C VAL A 220 -12.12 -2.61 7.70
N ASP A 221 -11.25 -3.50 7.21
CA ASP A 221 -10.23 -4.18 8.03
C ASP A 221 -8.84 -3.59 7.82
N VAL A 222 -8.57 -3.13 6.60
CA VAL A 222 -7.29 -2.53 6.23
C VAL A 222 -7.56 -1.25 5.44
N SER A 223 -6.77 -0.20 5.66
CA SER A 223 -6.82 0.96 4.77
C SER A 223 -5.46 1.59 4.54
N ILE A 224 -5.32 2.28 3.42
CA ILE A 224 -4.18 3.15 3.15
C ILE A 224 -4.68 4.58 2.88
N THR A 225 -4.13 5.56 3.60
CA THR A 225 -4.37 6.98 3.33
C THR A 225 -3.43 7.45 2.23
N GLY A 226 -3.96 8.15 1.23
CA GLY A 226 -3.16 8.81 0.21
C GLY A 226 -2.50 10.08 0.73
N ASN A 227 -1.55 10.61 -0.05
CA ASN A 227 -1.03 11.94 0.21
C ASN A 227 -2.05 12.98 -0.26
N SER A 228 -2.46 13.88 0.63
CA SER A 228 -3.37 14.98 0.29
C SER A 228 -2.57 16.28 0.12
N THR A 229 -2.96 17.14 -0.81
CA THR A 229 -2.49 18.54 -0.93
C THR A 229 -3.23 19.50 0.00
N ASN A 230 -4.21 19.00 0.75
CA ASN A 230 -4.99 19.77 1.71
C ASN A 230 -5.37 18.91 2.94
N PRO A 231 -4.95 19.25 4.17
CA PRO A 231 -5.22 18.47 5.37
C PRO A 231 -6.66 18.62 5.88
N THR A 232 -7.45 19.58 5.35
CA THR A 232 -8.90 19.60 5.59
C THR A 232 -9.61 18.47 4.87
N ARG A 233 -8.91 17.72 4.00
CA ARG A 233 -9.46 16.52 3.35
C ARG A 233 -9.53 15.36 4.35
N PHE A 234 -10.64 14.63 4.29
CA PHE A 234 -11.13 13.75 5.35
C PHE A 234 -10.30 12.49 5.62
N GLN A 235 -9.27 12.16 4.83
CA GLN A 235 -8.59 10.85 4.88
C GLN A 235 -7.96 10.52 6.23
N HIS A 236 -7.03 11.36 6.72
CA HIS A 236 -6.36 11.12 7.99
C HIS A 236 -7.32 11.24 9.19
N PRO A 237 -8.20 12.27 9.26
CA PRO A 237 -9.23 12.32 10.29
C PRO A 237 -10.17 11.10 10.31
N VAL A 238 -10.59 10.59 9.14
CA VAL A 238 -11.42 9.39 9.03
C VAL A 238 -10.65 8.17 9.52
N ALA A 239 -9.41 7.96 9.06
CA ALA A 239 -8.57 6.84 9.50
C ALA A 239 -8.33 6.86 11.02
N GLY A 240 -7.99 8.03 11.58
CA GLY A 240 -7.73 8.18 13.00
C GLY A 240 -8.96 7.98 13.87
N THR A 241 -10.09 8.58 13.49
CA THR A 241 -11.35 8.41 14.21
C THR A 241 -11.82 6.95 14.15
N TYR A 242 -11.78 6.34 12.97
CA TYR A 242 -12.14 4.94 12.79
C TYR A 242 -11.22 4.00 13.58
N LYS A 243 -9.90 4.27 13.63
CA LYS A 243 -8.94 3.51 14.45
C LYS A 243 -9.30 3.55 15.92
N LYS A 244 -9.58 4.74 16.46
CA LYS A 244 -9.99 4.93 17.85
C LYS A 244 -11.26 4.11 18.16
N GLU A 245 -12.29 4.24 17.33
CA GLU A 245 -13.54 3.48 17.54
C GLU A 245 -13.35 1.97 17.42
N CYS A 246 -12.51 1.50 16.49
CA CYS A 246 -12.19 0.08 16.35
C CYS A 246 -11.51 -0.46 17.61
N VAL A 247 -10.56 0.28 18.18
CA VAL A 247 -9.91 -0.08 19.45
C VAL A 247 -10.92 -0.15 20.59
N GLU A 248 -11.79 0.86 20.73
CA GLU A 248 -12.82 0.92 21.77
C GLU A 248 -13.85 -0.22 21.65
N LYS A 249 -14.16 -0.64 20.43
CA LYS A 249 -15.12 -1.73 20.13
C LYS A 249 -14.46 -3.10 19.95
N GLY A 250 -13.14 -3.21 20.13
CA GLY A 250 -12.39 -4.46 19.97
C GLY A 250 -12.33 -5.01 18.52
N LYS A 251 -12.60 -4.19 17.49
CA LYS A 251 -12.41 -4.56 16.08
C LYS A 251 -10.94 -4.38 15.70
N LYS A 252 -10.35 -5.42 15.08
CA LYS A 252 -9.04 -5.29 14.44
C LYS A 252 -9.16 -4.41 13.20
N TYR A 253 -8.30 -3.41 13.10
CA TYR A 253 -8.18 -2.55 11.93
C TYR A 253 -6.71 -2.15 11.77
N PHE A 254 -6.17 -2.35 10.56
CA PHE A 254 -4.80 -1.99 10.21
C PHE A 254 -4.78 -0.75 9.31
N SER A 255 -4.16 0.31 9.80
CA SER A 255 -4.13 1.60 9.15
C SER A 255 -2.74 1.91 8.64
N VAL A 256 -2.64 2.22 7.35
CA VAL A 256 -1.40 2.61 6.71
C VAL A 256 -1.45 4.06 6.32
N ALA A 257 -0.42 4.82 6.72
CA ALA A 257 -0.26 6.21 6.29
C ALA A 257 0.77 6.29 5.16
N SER A 258 0.33 6.61 3.94
CA SER A 258 1.21 6.90 2.80
C SER A 258 1.50 8.40 2.78
N GLY A 259 2.77 8.82 2.92
CA GLY A 259 3.14 10.23 2.87
C GLY A 259 4.02 10.73 4.01
N GLY A 260 4.75 9.84 4.68
CA GLY A 260 5.76 10.27 5.65
C GLY A 260 6.92 10.96 4.95
N GLY A 261 7.10 12.26 5.20
CA GLY A 261 8.27 13.00 4.75
C GLY A 261 8.04 13.87 3.52
N THR A 262 8.11 15.18 3.75
CA THR A 262 8.28 16.25 2.77
C THR A 262 7.15 16.43 1.75
N GLY A 263 6.33 17.47 1.97
CA GLY A 263 6.52 18.59 1.05
C GLY A 263 5.36 19.11 0.20
N ARG A 264 4.10 18.66 0.33
CA ARG A 264 3.01 19.22 -0.54
C ARG A 264 1.63 19.47 0.09
N THR A 265 1.38 19.02 1.32
CA THR A 265 0.01 19.10 1.90
C THR A 265 -0.38 20.47 2.42
N LEU A 266 0.60 21.27 2.84
CA LEU A 266 0.41 22.64 3.26
C LEU A 266 1.66 23.39 2.83
N HIS A 267 1.58 24.09 1.69
CA HIS A 267 2.70 24.95 1.28
C HIS A 267 3.03 25.89 2.46
N PRO A 268 4.27 25.90 2.97
CA PRO A 268 4.66 26.73 4.11
C PRO A 268 4.21 28.18 3.94
N ASP A 269 4.32 28.66 2.71
CA ASP A 269 3.96 30.02 2.33
C ASP A 269 2.44 30.24 2.34
N ASN A 270 1.63 29.21 2.08
CA ASN A 270 0.17 29.32 2.12
C ASN A 270 -0.37 29.35 3.56
N MET A 271 0.37 28.80 4.53
CA MET A 271 -0.09 28.67 5.92
C MET A 271 0.67 29.56 6.91
N ALA A 272 1.65 30.34 6.44
CA ALA A 272 2.56 31.15 7.26
C ALA A 272 3.25 30.38 8.41
N ALA A 273 3.27 29.04 8.34
CA ALA A 273 3.78 28.16 9.40
C ALA A 273 5.23 27.70 9.15
N GLY A 274 5.84 28.13 8.04
CA GLY A 274 7.20 27.74 7.67
C GLY A 274 7.37 26.23 7.53
N PRO A 275 8.61 25.71 7.64
CA PRO A 275 8.88 24.27 7.48
C PRO A 275 8.13 23.36 8.47
N ALA A 276 7.57 23.89 9.57
CA ALA A 276 6.76 23.13 10.51
C ALA A 276 5.47 22.58 9.85
N SER A 277 4.94 23.22 8.80
CA SER A 277 3.79 22.72 8.06
C SER A 277 4.07 21.40 7.34
N TYR A 278 5.34 21.14 6.96
CA TYR A 278 5.73 19.91 6.28
C TYR A 278 5.65 18.66 7.17
N GLY A 279 5.55 18.84 8.49
CA GLY A 279 5.40 17.76 9.46
C GLY A 279 3.96 17.41 9.80
N PHE A 280 2.96 18.19 9.37
CA PHE A 280 1.58 17.99 9.86
C PHE A 280 0.96 16.68 9.34
N THR A 281 1.03 16.40 8.04
CA THR A 281 0.56 15.12 7.47
C THR A 281 1.35 13.93 8.01
N ASP A 282 2.66 14.09 8.22
CA ASP A 282 3.49 13.08 8.86
C ASP A 282 3.03 12.80 10.30
N THR A 283 2.69 13.85 11.05
CA THR A 283 2.16 13.77 12.42
C THR A 283 0.81 13.09 12.45
N LEU A 284 -0.12 13.48 11.57
CA LEU A 284 -1.43 12.86 11.45
C LEU A 284 -1.31 11.37 11.14
N GLY A 285 -0.42 10.99 10.22
CA GLY A 285 -0.14 9.58 9.94
C GLY A 285 0.33 8.81 11.18
N ARG A 286 1.23 9.39 11.99
CA ARG A 286 1.72 8.76 13.24
C ARG A 286 0.64 8.59 14.30
N MET A 287 -0.41 9.40 14.29
CA MET A 287 -1.49 9.31 15.27
C MET A 287 -2.38 8.07 15.09
N HIS A 288 -2.44 7.49 13.89
CA HIS A 288 -3.35 6.38 13.59
C HIS A 288 -2.69 5.15 12.97
N SER A 289 -1.54 5.30 12.30
CA SER A 289 -0.98 4.24 11.47
C SER A 289 -0.28 3.15 12.28
N ASP A 290 -0.49 1.91 11.86
CA ASP A 290 0.30 0.75 12.26
C ASP A 290 1.55 0.61 11.38
N ALA A 291 1.50 1.16 10.16
CA ALA A 291 2.65 1.30 9.27
C ALA A 291 2.62 2.67 8.58
N GLN A 292 3.75 3.39 8.61
CA GLN A 292 3.90 4.67 7.93
C GLN A 292 4.93 4.56 6.82
N PHE A 293 4.48 4.74 5.59
CA PHE A 293 5.34 4.67 4.42
C PHE A 293 6.02 6.01 4.14
N ALA A 294 7.21 5.92 3.57
CA ALA A 294 8.02 7.08 3.25
C ALA A 294 7.68 7.64 1.86
N GLY A 295 7.69 8.97 1.72
CA GLY A 295 7.56 9.66 0.44
C GLY A 295 6.17 9.61 -0.20
N SER A 296 6.08 10.11 -1.43
CA SER A 296 4.84 10.16 -2.21
C SER A 296 4.38 8.79 -2.70
N SER A 297 3.07 8.59 -2.83
CA SER A 297 2.46 7.33 -3.25
C SER A 297 2.80 6.89 -4.68
N SER A 298 3.29 7.78 -5.54
CA SER A 298 3.46 7.52 -6.98
C SER A 298 4.84 7.82 -7.57
N VAL A 299 5.72 8.57 -6.87
CA VAL A 299 6.97 9.09 -7.46
C VAL A 299 8.20 8.37 -6.89
N PRO A 300 8.90 7.54 -7.68
CA PRO A 300 10.13 6.83 -7.27
C PRO A 300 11.16 7.70 -6.55
N ALA A 301 11.47 8.88 -7.10
CA ALA A 301 12.48 9.77 -6.54
C ALA A 301 12.15 10.22 -5.10
N HIS A 302 10.87 10.47 -4.78
CA HIS A 302 10.48 10.84 -3.41
C HIS A 302 10.69 9.69 -2.42
N VAL A 303 10.58 8.45 -2.88
CA VAL A 303 10.78 7.26 -2.05
C VAL A 303 12.27 6.97 -1.87
N GLU A 304 13.10 7.15 -2.91
CA GLU A 304 14.57 7.07 -2.81
C GLU A 304 15.14 8.17 -1.91
N MET A 305 14.63 9.40 -1.99
CA MET A 305 15.05 10.52 -1.13
C MET A 305 14.89 10.20 0.37
N MET A 306 13.96 9.31 0.72
CA MET A 306 13.72 8.87 2.09
C MET A 306 14.52 7.62 2.48
N GLY A 307 15.38 7.13 1.58
CA GLY A 307 16.27 6.00 1.78
C GLY A 307 15.67 4.62 1.51
N LEU A 308 14.55 4.52 0.77
CA LEU A 308 13.96 3.23 0.36
C LEU A 308 14.40 2.85 -1.06
N ILE A 309 13.55 2.25 -1.91
CA ILE A 309 13.96 1.49 -3.11
C ILE A 309 13.64 2.18 -4.43
N GLY A 310 13.16 3.42 -4.41
CA GLY A 310 12.77 4.13 -5.64
C GLY A 310 11.58 3.50 -6.37
N MET A 311 10.49 3.21 -5.67
CA MET A 311 9.22 2.76 -6.23
C MET A 311 8.06 3.42 -5.45
N GLY A 312 7.00 3.86 -6.12
CA GLY A 312 5.88 4.53 -5.43
C GLY A 312 5.16 3.58 -4.46
N ASN A 313 4.64 4.10 -3.34
CA ASN A 313 4.03 3.25 -2.32
C ASN A 313 2.86 2.39 -2.83
N ASN A 314 1.96 2.93 -3.66
CA ASN A 314 0.84 2.14 -4.20
C ASN A 314 1.34 1.03 -5.14
N PRO A 315 2.22 1.31 -6.11
CA PRO A 315 2.91 0.27 -6.88
C PRO A 315 3.64 -0.77 -6.01
N MET A 316 4.27 -0.37 -4.90
CA MET A 316 4.93 -1.32 -4.00
C MET A 316 3.94 -2.31 -3.36
N VAL A 317 2.75 -1.87 -2.96
CA VAL A 317 1.71 -2.80 -2.48
C VAL A 317 1.33 -3.80 -3.58
N GLY A 318 1.13 -3.30 -4.80
CA GLY A 318 0.83 -4.14 -5.96
C GLY A 318 1.94 -5.15 -6.28
N ALA A 319 3.20 -4.73 -6.25
CA ALA A 319 4.36 -5.59 -6.48
C ALA A 319 4.53 -6.64 -5.38
N THR A 320 4.34 -6.25 -4.11
CA THR A 320 4.40 -7.19 -2.98
C THR A 320 3.36 -8.29 -3.13
N VAL A 321 2.10 -7.93 -3.42
CA VAL A 321 1.02 -8.91 -3.65
C VAL A 321 1.30 -9.77 -4.88
N ALA A 322 1.71 -9.16 -6.00
CA ALA A 322 1.95 -9.88 -7.25
C ALA A 322 3.09 -10.89 -7.14
N VAL A 323 4.24 -10.49 -6.57
CA VAL A 323 5.40 -11.37 -6.38
C VAL A 323 5.08 -12.47 -5.38
N ALA A 324 4.39 -12.15 -4.28
CA ALA A 324 3.96 -13.15 -3.30
C ALA A 324 3.03 -14.22 -3.89
N VAL A 325 2.07 -13.81 -4.73
CA VAL A 325 1.19 -14.73 -5.46
C VAL A 325 1.99 -15.60 -6.43
N SER A 326 2.96 -15.03 -7.14
CA SER A 326 3.84 -15.81 -8.03
C SER A 326 4.69 -16.83 -7.27
N VAL A 327 5.15 -16.51 -6.06
CA VAL A 327 5.84 -17.47 -5.18
C VAL A 327 4.93 -18.64 -4.80
N GLU A 328 3.67 -18.37 -4.43
CA GLU A 328 2.69 -19.44 -4.15
C GLU A 328 2.36 -20.28 -5.40
N GLU A 329 2.16 -19.65 -6.56
CA GLU A 329 1.93 -20.35 -7.84
C GLU A 329 3.11 -21.28 -8.18
N ALA A 330 4.36 -20.83 -7.97
CA ALA A 330 5.56 -21.64 -8.16
C ALA A 330 5.66 -22.79 -7.14
N ALA A 331 5.31 -22.56 -5.88
CA ALA A 331 5.25 -23.60 -4.85
C ALA A 331 4.22 -24.70 -5.21
N ASN A 332 3.03 -24.29 -5.68
CA ASN A 332 1.97 -25.20 -6.10
C ASN A 332 2.34 -25.99 -7.36
N ALA A 333 3.19 -25.42 -8.22
CA ALA A 333 3.75 -26.09 -9.38
C ALA A 333 4.96 -26.99 -9.06
N GLY A 334 5.32 -27.15 -7.78
CA GLY A 334 6.43 -28.00 -7.33
C GLY A 334 7.81 -27.50 -7.78
N LYS A 335 7.97 -26.18 -7.97
CA LYS A 335 9.23 -25.58 -8.43
C LYS A 335 10.28 -25.40 -7.33
N PHE A 336 9.86 -25.47 -6.07
CA PHE A 336 10.68 -25.53 -4.87
C PHE A 336 9.87 -26.17 -3.74
#